data_AF-A0A0K8UPT1-F1
#
_entry.id   AF-A0A0K8UPT1-F1
#
_cell.length_a   1.000
_cell.length_b   1.000
_cell.length_c   1.000
_cell.angle_alpha   90.00
_cell.angle_beta   90.00
_cell.angle_gamma   90.00
#
_symmetry.space_group_name_H-M   'P 1'
#
loop_
_entity.id
_entity.type
_entity.pdbx_description
1 polymer ?
#
loop_
_entity_poly.entity_id
_entity_poly.type
_entity_poly.pdbx_seq_one_letter_code
_entity_poly.pdbx_strand_id
1 'polypeptide(L)'
;MASPALKDLPKVAENLKSQLEGFNTDKLKNASTHEKIVLPTAEDVAAEKTQQSLISGIATFDPSNLKHTETNEKNPLPDKEAIDQEKEKNQLIAGIENFDSKKLKHTETCEKNPLPTKEVIEEEKKA
;
A
#
# COMPACT_ATOMS: atom_id res chain seq x y z
N MET A 1 -39.01 22.12 -25.01
CA MET A 1 -39.12 21.43 -26.32
C MET A 1 -40.56 20.94 -26.45
N ALA A 2 -41.33 21.45 -27.41
CA ALA A 2 -42.74 21.07 -27.58
C ALA A 2 -42.86 19.64 -28.11
N SER A 3 -43.79 18.84 -27.58
CA SER A 3 -44.07 17.49 -28.09
C SER A 3 -44.59 17.57 -29.53
N PRO A 4 -44.12 16.72 -30.45
CA PRO A 4 -44.54 16.75 -31.85
C PRO A 4 -46.04 16.50 -32.01
N ALA A 5 -46.68 17.18 -32.97
CA ALA A 5 -48.11 17.03 -33.24
C ALA A 5 -48.38 15.69 -33.95
N LEU A 6 -49.55 15.10 -33.72
CA LEU A 6 -49.93 13.74 -34.17
C LEU A 6 -49.77 13.53 -35.69
N LYS A 7 -49.95 14.59 -36.48
CA LYS A 7 -49.80 14.60 -37.95
C LYS A 7 -48.35 14.51 -38.44
N ASP A 8 -47.39 14.87 -37.58
CA ASP A 8 -45.96 14.94 -37.89
C ASP A 8 -45.22 13.67 -37.42
N LEU A 9 -45.92 12.73 -36.75
CA LEU A 9 -45.36 11.44 -36.41
C LEU A 9 -45.32 10.52 -37.64
N PRO A 10 -44.27 9.70 -37.79
CA PRO A 10 -44.19 8.73 -38.88
C PRO A 10 -45.37 7.77 -38.81
N LYS A 11 -46.11 7.64 -39.92
CA LYS A 11 -47.22 6.69 -40.03
C LYS A 11 -46.66 5.28 -40.14
N VAL A 12 -47.20 4.37 -39.33
CA VAL A 12 -46.91 2.94 -39.44
C VAL A 12 -47.35 2.47 -40.82
N ALA A 13 -46.47 1.79 -41.56
CA ALA A 13 -46.82 1.25 -42.86
C ALA A 13 -48.02 0.28 -42.74
N GLU A 14 -49.00 0.39 -43.64
CA GLU A 14 -50.23 -0.42 -43.61
C GLU A 14 -49.96 -1.92 -43.46
N ASN A 15 -48.92 -2.43 -44.13
CA ASN A 15 -48.49 -3.83 -44.01
C ASN A 15 -48.09 -4.22 -42.57
N LEU A 16 -47.33 -3.36 -41.88
CA LEU A 16 -46.93 -3.62 -40.49
C LEU A 16 -48.14 -3.57 -39.55
N LYS A 17 -49.08 -2.66 -39.81
CA LYS A 17 -50.33 -2.57 -39.05
C LYS A 17 -51.15 -3.85 -39.19
N SER A 18 -51.36 -4.36 -40.41
CA SER A 18 -52.09 -5.61 -40.64
C SER A 18 -51.38 -6.83 -40.03
N GLN A 19 -50.04 -6.87 -40.05
CA GLN A 19 -49.27 -7.95 -39.41
C GLN A 19 -49.43 -7.96 -37.88
N LEU A 20 -49.50 -6.79 -37.25
CA LEU A 20 -49.73 -6.66 -35.81
C LEU A 20 -51.18 -7.00 -35.43
N GLU A 21 -52.16 -6.56 -36.22
CA GLU A 21 -53.59 -6.87 -36.02
C GLU A 21 -53.89 -8.37 -36.18
N GLY A 22 -53.20 -9.05 -37.10
CA GLY A 22 -53.29 -10.51 -37.31
C GLY A 22 -52.28 -11.35 -36.53
N PHE A 23 -51.53 -10.74 -35.61
CA PHE A 23 -50.47 -11.44 -34.87
C PHE A 23 -51.08 -12.48 -33.94
N ASN A 24 -50.84 -13.76 -34.24
CA ASN A 24 -51.27 -14.84 -33.36
C ASN A 24 -50.23 -15.05 -32.25
N THR A 25 -50.60 -14.71 -31.03
CA THR A 25 -49.79 -14.90 -29.81
C THR A 25 -49.49 -16.37 -29.53
N ASP A 26 -50.29 -17.32 -30.03
CA ASP A 26 -50.07 -18.75 -29.88
C ASP A 26 -48.84 -19.25 -30.67
N LYS A 27 -48.35 -18.44 -31.62
CA LYS A 27 -47.11 -18.72 -32.36
C LYS A 27 -45.86 -18.28 -31.60
N LEU A 28 -46.01 -17.57 -30.48
CA LEU A 28 -44.88 -17.27 -29.60
C LEU A 28 -44.44 -18.56 -28.91
N LYS A 29 -43.13 -18.81 -28.90
CA LYS A 29 -42.56 -19.89 -28.11
C LYS A 29 -42.77 -19.56 -26.63
N ASN A 30 -43.37 -20.48 -25.88
CA ASN A 30 -43.43 -20.36 -24.43
C ASN A 30 -42.02 -20.25 -23.85
N ALA A 31 -41.76 -19.19 -23.09
CA ALA A 31 -40.54 -19.04 -22.32
C ALA A 31 -40.76 -19.65 -20.94
N SER A 32 -40.06 -20.75 -20.64
CA SER A 32 -40.14 -21.39 -19.33
C SER A 32 -39.31 -20.59 -18.32
N THR A 33 -39.97 -19.78 -17.49
CA THR A 33 -39.36 -19.08 -16.37
C THR A 33 -39.21 -20.02 -15.18
N HIS A 34 -37.98 -20.30 -14.75
CA HIS A 34 -37.71 -21.09 -13.54
C HIS A 34 -37.35 -20.15 -12.40
N GLU A 35 -38.11 -20.17 -11.31
CA GLU A 35 -37.73 -19.52 -10.06
C GLU A 35 -36.71 -20.41 -9.33
N LYS A 36 -35.46 -19.97 -9.21
CA LYS A 36 -34.44 -20.69 -8.43
C LYS A 36 -34.61 -20.40 -6.94
N ILE A 37 -35.63 -20.98 -6.33
CA ILE A 37 -35.70 -21.10 -4.86
C ILE A 37 -34.81 -22.28 -4.47
N VAL A 38 -33.50 -22.05 -4.39
CA VAL A 38 -32.58 -23.04 -3.80
C VAL A 38 -32.63 -22.89 -2.29
N LEU A 39 -33.05 -23.96 -1.61
CA LEU A 39 -32.94 -24.04 -0.16
C LEU A 39 -31.47 -24.15 0.24
N PRO A 40 -31.07 -23.63 1.42
CA PRO A 40 -29.75 -23.88 1.98
C PRO A 40 -29.47 -25.38 1.98
N THR A 41 -28.27 -25.74 1.59
CA THR A 41 -27.82 -27.14 1.63
C THR A 41 -27.58 -27.57 3.08
N ALA A 42 -27.51 -28.88 3.32
CA ALA A 42 -27.13 -29.41 4.63
C ALA A 42 -25.72 -28.94 5.06
N GLU A 43 -24.83 -28.70 4.09
CA GLU A 43 -23.51 -28.13 4.31
C GLU A 43 -23.59 -26.67 4.78
N ASP A 44 -24.43 -25.85 4.15
CA ASP A 44 -24.63 -24.44 4.54
C ASP A 44 -25.12 -24.33 5.99
N VAL A 45 -26.09 -25.16 6.39
CA VAL A 45 -26.64 -25.17 7.76
C VAL A 45 -25.61 -25.69 8.76
N ALA A 46 -24.81 -26.70 8.40
CA ALA A 46 -23.76 -27.22 9.27
C ALA A 46 -22.63 -26.18 9.48
N ALA A 47 -22.24 -25.48 8.42
CA ALA A 47 -21.28 -24.39 8.49
C ALA A 47 -21.81 -23.26 9.38
N GLU A 48 -23.05 -22.82 9.18
CA GLU A 48 -23.67 -21.77 9.99
C GLU A 48 -23.73 -22.14 11.47
N LYS A 49 -24.12 -23.38 11.80
CA LYS A 49 -24.15 -23.87 13.18
C LYS A 49 -22.77 -23.86 13.84
N THR A 50 -21.73 -24.20 13.08
CA THR A 50 -20.34 -24.17 13.54
C THR A 50 -19.90 -22.73 13.84
N GLN A 51 -20.18 -21.80 12.92
CA GLN A 51 -19.88 -20.38 13.10
C GLN A 51 -20.62 -19.80 14.30
N GLN A 52 -21.91 -20.09 14.44
CA GLN A 52 -22.73 -19.63 15.56
C GLN A 52 -22.18 -20.14 16.89
N SER A 53 -21.79 -21.42 16.96
CA SER A 53 -21.20 -22.01 18.17
C SER A 53 -19.89 -21.33 18.55
N LEU A 54 -19.04 -21.01 17.57
CA LEU A 54 -17.79 -20.29 17.78
C LEU A 54 -18.04 -18.86 18.29
N ILE A 55 -18.96 -18.13 17.65
CA ILE A 55 -19.30 -16.76 18.03
C ILE A 55 -19.87 -16.73 19.44
N SER A 56 -20.79 -17.63 19.78
CA SER A 56 -21.35 -17.73 21.13
C SER A 56 -20.27 -18.06 22.16
N GLY A 57 -19.38 -19.00 21.86
CA GLY A 57 -18.26 -19.35 22.74
C GLY A 57 -17.33 -18.19 23.04
N ILE A 58 -17.03 -17.35 22.03
CA ILE A 58 -16.22 -16.13 22.20
C ILE A 58 -17.00 -15.06 22.98
N ALA A 59 -18.27 -14.86 22.67
CA ALA A 59 -19.11 -13.84 23.31
C ALA A 59 -19.31 -14.09 24.81
N THR A 60 -19.36 -15.36 25.22
CA THR A 60 -19.50 -15.75 26.63
C THR A 60 -18.19 -16.18 27.26
N PHE A 61 -17.05 -15.97 26.59
CA PHE A 61 -15.75 -16.37 27.11
C PHE A 61 -15.43 -15.55 28.37
N ASP A 62 -15.23 -16.23 29.50
CA ASP A 62 -14.80 -15.60 30.74
C ASP A 62 -13.26 -15.52 30.78
N PRO A 63 -12.68 -14.30 30.73
CA PRO A 63 -11.23 -14.09 30.75
C PRO A 63 -10.55 -14.61 32.03
N SER A 64 -11.31 -14.82 33.11
CA SER A 64 -10.78 -15.37 34.37
C SER A 64 -10.28 -16.82 34.22
N ASN A 65 -10.71 -17.52 33.17
CA ASN A 65 -10.21 -18.86 32.83
C ASN A 65 -8.84 -18.84 32.15
N LEU A 66 -8.33 -17.67 31.76
CA LEU A 66 -6.98 -17.55 31.23
C LEU A 66 -5.96 -17.85 32.33
N LYS A 67 -4.98 -18.70 32.01
CA LYS A 67 -3.89 -18.99 32.94
C LYS A 67 -3.06 -17.72 33.15
N HIS A 68 -2.69 -17.44 34.40
CA HIS A 68 -1.78 -16.36 34.70
C HIS A 68 -0.45 -16.58 33.97
N THR A 69 0.03 -15.54 33.30
CA THR A 69 1.32 -15.52 32.63
C THR A 69 2.07 -14.24 33.01
N GLU A 70 3.30 -14.40 33.49
CA GLU A 70 4.15 -13.26 33.83
C GLU A 70 4.79 -12.73 32.54
N THR A 71 4.41 -11.51 32.14
CA THR A 71 5.00 -10.85 30.97
C THR A 71 6.12 -9.91 31.43
N ASN A 72 7.35 -10.17 31.00
CA ASN A 72 8.50 -9.32 31.33
C ASN A 72 8.74 -8.31 30.19
N GLU A 73 8.15 -7.12 30.31
CA GLU A 73 8.44 -6.01 29.41
C GLU A 73 9.79 -5.38 29.78
N LYS A 74 10.83 -5.73 29.00
CA LYS A 74 12.17 -5.17 29.16
C LYS A 74 12.20 -3.79 28.50
N ASN A 75 12.00 -2.73 29.29
CA ASN A 75 12.39 -1.37 28.92
C ASN A 75 13.61 -0.94 29.76
N PRO A 76 14.80 -1.54 29.58
CA PRO A 76 15.98 -1.15 30.33
C PRO A 76 16.35 0.29 29.97
N LEU A 77 16.57 1.11 30.99
CA LEU A 77 17.19 2.41 30.80
C LEU A 77 18.61 2.21 30.23
N PRO A 78 19.11 3.15 29.40
CA PRO A 78 20.51 3.15 29.01
C PRO A 78 21.40 3.06 30.25
N ASP A 79 22.45 2.24 30.19
CA ASP A 79 23.43 2.16 31.25
C ASP A 79 24.32 3.41 31.27
N LYS A 80 25.13 3.53 32.33
CA LYS A 80 26.02 4.67 32.51
C LYS A 80 27.03 4.79 31.36
N GLU A 81 27.50 3.66 30.84
CA GLU A 81 28.48 3.61 29.77
C GLU A 81 27.91 4.18 28.46
N ALA A 82 26.68 3.78 28.09
CA ALA A 82 25.97 4.34 26.94
C ALA A 82 25.75 5.85 27.06
N ILE A 83 25.38 6.33 28.26
CA ILE A 83 25.19 7.76 28.52
C ILE A 83 26.53 8.52 28.39
N ASP A 84 27.61 7.99 28.96
CA ASP A 84 28.92 8.63 28.92
C ASP A 84 29.47 8.66 27.48
N GLN A 85 29.32 7.58 26.70
CA GLN A 85 29.68 7.54 25.28
C GLN A 85 28.91 8.57 24.44
N GLU A 86 27.59 8.66 24.64
CA GLU A 86 26.78 9.65 23.92
C GLU A 86 27.15 11.08 24.30
N LYS A 87 27.46 11.32 25.59
CA LYS A 87 27.93 12.61 26.06
C LYS A 87 29.28 12.99 25.45
N GLU A 88 30.23 12.06 25.33
CA GLU A 88 31.52 12.28 24.65
C GLU A 88 31.33 12.59 23.17
N LYS A 89 30.49 11.82 22.47
CA LYS A 89 30.16 12.06 21.07
C LYS A 89 29.56 13.45 20.86
N ASN A 90 28.61 13.84 21.71
CA ASN A 90 27.96 15.15 21.61
C ASN A 90 28.94 16.30 21.88
N GLN A 91 29.87 16.12 22.82
CA GLN A 91 30.95 17.10 23.05
C GLN A 91 31.90 17.21 21.86
N LEU A 92 32.26 16.10 21.22
CA LEU A 92 33.09 16.10 20.02
C LEU A 92 32.41 16.86 18.88
N ILE A 93 31.14 16.55 18.61
CA ILE A 93 30.35 17.23 17.58
C ILE A 93 30.27 18.73 17.86
N ALA A 94 29.90 19.11 19.08
CA ALA A 94 29.82 20.52 19.47
C ALA A 94 31.18 21.24 19.34
N GLY A 95 32.29 20.56 19.65
CA GLY A 95 33.63 21.09 19.50
C GLY A 95 34.01 21.36 18.04
N ILE A 96 33.57 20.50 17.12
CA ILE A 96 33.77 20.67 15.67
C ILE A 96 32.87 21.77 15.12
N GLU A 97 31.59 21.77 15.47
CA GLU A 97 30.61 22.77 15.00
C GLU A 97 30.99 24.19 15.42
N ASN A 98 31.52 24.35 16.63
CA ASN A 98 31.91 25.65 17.18
C ASN A 98 33.41 25.95 17.01
N PHE A 99 34.12 25.19 16.17
CA PHE A 99 35.54 25.39 15.96
C PHE A 99 35.81 26.69 15.19
N ASP A 100 36.51 27.63 15.84
CA ASP A 100 36.95 28.86 15.21
C ASP A 100 38.20 28.63 14.36
N SER A 101 38.03 28.60 13.04
CA SER A 101 39.11 28.43 12.07
C SER A 101 40.18 29.51 12.15
N LYS A 102 39.90 30.68 12.73
CA LYS A 102 40.90 31.75 12.94
C LYS A 102 41.93 31.40 14.01
N LYS A 103 41.65 30.40 14.86
CA LYS A 103 42.60 29.87 15.85
C LYS A 103 43.65 28.94 15.23
N LEU A 104 43.49 28.56 13.96
CA LEU A 104 44.51 27.81 13.23
C LEU A 104 45.75 28.69 13.04
N LYS A 105 46.91 28.15 13.37
CA LYS A 105 48.19 28.83 13.14
C LYS A 105 48.42 28.93 11.63
N HIS A 106 48.88 30.10 11.19
CA HIS A 106 49.31 30.25 9.81
C HIS A 106 50.44 29.24 9.51
N THR A 107 50.32 28.53 8.40
CA THR A 107 51.34 27.61 7.91
C THR A 107 51.55 27.88 6.43
N GLU A 108 52.80 28.09 6.03
CA GLU A 108 53.17 28.18 4.64
C GLU A 108 53.34 26.77 4.09
N THR A 109 52.57 26.43 3.06
CA THR A 109 52.68 25.13 2.38
C THR A 109 53.59 25.29 1.17
N CYS A 110 54.70 24.55 1.12
CA CYS A 110 55.56 24.47 -0.06
C CYS A 110 55.07 23.35 -0.98
N GLU A 111 54.21 23.68 -1.94
CA GLU A 111 53.86 22.76 -3.02
C GLU A 111 55.07 22.63 -3.96
N LYS A 112 55.78 21.51 -3.84
CA LYS A 112 56.85 21.15 -4.77
C LYS A 112 56.20 20.69 -6.06
N ASN A 113 56.07 21.60 -7.02
CA ASN A 113 55.84 21.26 -8.43
C ASN A 113 57.14 21.48 -9.23
N PRO A 114 58.21 20.69 -8.98
CA PRO A 114 59.42 20.81 -9.78
C PRO A 114 59.09 20.39 -11.21
N LEU A 115 59.36 21.29 -12.17
CA LEU A 115 59.38 20.89 -13.56
C LEU A 115 60.47 19.81 -13.74
N PRO A 116 60.21 18.74 -14.50
CA PRO A 116 61.22 17.74 -14.81
C PRO A 116 62.51 18.42 -15.32
N THR A 117 63.67 18.00 -14.82
CA THR A 117 64.94 18.55 -15.32
C THR A 117 65.19 18.05 -16.73
N LYS A 118 66.07 18.75 -17.47
CA LYS A 118 66.42 18.34 -18.83
C LYS A 118 67.00 16.92 -18.87
N GLU A 119 67.75 16.51 -17.85
CA GLU A 119 68.26 15.13 -17.78
C GLU A 119 67.13 14.10 -17.69
N VAL A 120 66.12 14.35 -16.84
CA VAL A 120 64.96 13.45 -16.68
C VAL A 120 64.17 13.35 -17.98
N ILE A 121 63.97 14.47 -18.69
CA ILE A 121 63.28 14.50 -19.98
C ILE A 121 64.07 13.73 -21.05
N GLU A 122 65.40 13.80 -21.04
CA GLU A 122 66.25 13.06 -21.98
C GLU A 122 66.32 11.57 -21.67
N GLU A 123 66.27 11.20 -20.39
CA GLU A 123 66.22 9.80 -19.96
C GLU A 123 64.89 9.14 -20.37
N GLU A 124 63.76 9.82 -20.19
CA GLU A 124 62.45 9.34 -20.69
C GLU A 124 62.38 9.25 -22.22
N LYS A 125 63.04 10.15 -22.94
CA LYS A 125 63.09 10.10 -24.42
C LYS A 125 63.93 8.95 -24.98
N LYS A 126 64.76 8.31 -24.14
CA LYS A 126 65.63 7.19 -24.52
C LYS A 126 65.03 5.82 -24.20
N ALA A 127 63.95 5.77 -23.41
CA ALA A 127 63.13 4.58 -23.19
C ALA A 127 62.13 4.38 -24.34
#